data_AF-A0A3C1UUT3-F1
#
_entry.id   AF-A0A3C1UUT3-F1
#
_cell.length_a   1.000
_cell.length_b   1.000
_cell.length_c   1.000
_cell.angle_alpha   90.00
_cell.angle_beta   90.00
_cell.angle_gamma   90.00
#
_symmetry.space_group_name_H-M   'P 1'
#
loop_
_entity.id
_entity.type
_entity.pdbx_description
1 polymer ?
#
loop_
_entity_poly.entity_id
_entity_poly.type
_entity_poly.pdbx_seq_one_letter_code
_entity_poly.pdbx_strand_id
1 'polypeptide(L)'
;MLSDIEIAQGAKMLPITEIAEKLDILPEELEPYGRYKAKLSEDIFARLQNKPDGKLVLVTAINPTPAGEGKTTTSVGLGQAMAKIGEKAIIALREPSLGPVFGIKGGAAGGGYSQVVPMEDINL
;
A
#
# COMPACT_ATOMS: atom_id res chain seq x y z
N MET A 1 -15.04 0.08 19.21
CA MET A 1 -14.26 0.52 18.03
C MET A 1 -14.18 -0.68 17.10
N LEU A 2 -14.30 -0.51 15.79
CA LEU A 2 -14.16 -1.63 14.86
C LEU A 2 -12.72 -2.15 14.89
N SER A 3 -12.55 -3.46 14.73
CA SER A 3 -11.26 -4.10 14.54
C SER A 3 -10.69 -3.79 13.14
N ASP A 4 -9.38 -3.97 12.98
CA ASP A 4 -8.70 -3.70 11.71
C ASP A 4 -9.30 -4.47 10.53
N ILE A 5 -9.66 -5.74 10.74
CA ILE A 5 -10.25 -6.59 9.71
C ILE A 5 -11.67 -6.14 9.35
N GLU A 6 -12.47 -5.71 10.32
CA GLU A 6 -13.83 -5.19 10.06
C GLU A 6 -13.76 -3.88 9.25
N ILE A 7 -12.77 -3.02 9.52
CA ILE A 7 -12.52 -1.82 8.72
C ILE A 7 -12.11 -2.19 7.30
N ALA A 8 -11.19 -3.15 7.14
CA ALA A 8 -10.72 -3.60 5.83
C ALA A 8 -11.85 -4.23 4.98
N GLN A 9 -12.68 -5.09 5.58
CA GLN A 9 -13.82 -5.72 4.90
C GLN A 9 -14.92 -4.71 4.54
N GLY A 10 -15.07 -3.63 5.32
CA GLY A 10 -15.98 -2.53 5.01
C GLY A 10 -15.47 -1.56 3.93
N ALA A 11 -14.23 -1.70 3.47
CA ALA A 11 -13.63 -0.78 2.51
C ALA A 11 -14.24 -0.94 1.10
N LYS A 12 -14.65 0.17 0.50
CA LYS A 12 -15.07 0.22 -0.92
C LYS A 12 -13.84 0.31 -1.81
N MET A 13 -13.29 -0.84 -2.17
CA MET A 13 -12.11 -0.91 -3.04
C MET A 13 -12.45 -0.51 -4.48
N LEU A 14 -11.56 0.28 -5.09
CA LEU A 14 -11.59 0.54 -6.52
C LEU A 14 -10.91 -0.64 -7.25
N PRO A 15 -11.37 -1.02 -8.46
CA PRO A 15 -10.62 -1.89 -9.34
C PRO A 15 -9.18 -1.39 -9.53
N ILE A 16 -8.22 -2.30 -9.55
CA ILE A 16 -6.79 -1.93 -9.65
C ILE A 16 -6.48 -1.17 -10.94
N THR A 17 -7.23 -1.45 -12.02
CA THR A 17 -7.14 -0.74 -13.30
C THR A 17 -7.47 0.75 -13.18
N GLU A 18 -8.46 1.12 -12.36
CA GLU A 18 -8.80 2.53 -12.13
C GLU A 18 -7.72 3.24 -11.30
N ILE A 19 -7.01 2.52 -10.42
CA ILE A 19 -5.87 3.06 -9.67
C ILE A 19 -4.68 3.25 -10.61
N ALA A 20 -4.39 2.27 -11.48
CA ALA A 20 -3.33 2.31 -12.46
C ALA A 20 -3.51 3.48 -13.45
N GLU A 21 -4.73 3.70 -13.94
CA GLU A 21 -5.08 4.82 -14.83
C GLU A 21 -4.77 6.18 -14.18
N LYS A 22 -5.16 6.38 -12.92
CA LYS A 22 -4.84 7.62 -12.17
C LYS A 22 -3.33 7.86 -11.99
N LEU A 23 -2.53 6.81 -12.15
CA LEU A 23 -1.08 6.87 -12.06
C LEU A 23 -0.38 6.97 -13.41
N ASP A 24 -1.12 7.01 -14.53
CA ASP A 24 -0.60 7.00 -15.90
C ASP A 24 0.18 5.71 -16.25
N ILE A 25 -0.25 4.60 -15.65
CA ILE A 25 0.22 3.25 -15.98
C ILE A 25 -0.61 2.74 -17.15
N LEU A 26 0.05 2.28 -18.21
CA LEU A 26 -0.62 1.83 -19.42
C LEU A 26 -1.21 0.43 -19.23
N PRO A 27 -2.32 0.08 -19.91
CA PRO A 27 -2.95 -1.24 -19.80
C PRO A 27 -1.99 -2.41 -20.07
N GLU A 28 -1.09 -2.27 -21.04
CA GLU A 28 -0.07 -3.26 -21.41
C GLU A 28 1.04 -3.41 -20.36
N GLU A 29 1.19 -2.45 -19.45
CA GLU A 29 2.18 -2.47 -18.38
C GLU A 29 1.62 -3.07 -17.08
N LEU A 30 0.34 -3.46 -17.08
CA LEU A 30 -0.39 -3.94 -15.92
C LEU A 30 -0.79 -5.40 -16.11
N GLU A 31 -0.37 -6.27 -15.20
CA GLU A 31 -0.75 -7.68 -15.18
C GLU A 31 -1.69 -7.95 -13.99
N PRO A 32 -3.02 -8.05 -14.18
CA PRO A 32 -3.96 -8.19 -13.06
C PRO A 32 -3.94 -9.56 -12.38
N TYR A 33 -3.99 -9.55 -11.05
CA TYR A 33 -4.16 -10.71 -10.17
C TYR A 33 -5.51 -10.61 -9.46
N GLY A 34 -6.56 -10.93 -10.20
CA GLY A 34 -7.94 -10.64 -9.80
C GLY A 34 -8.29 -9.16 -9.98
N ARG A 35 -9.31 -8.67 -9.26
CA ARG A 35 -9.86 -7.32 -9.46
C ARG A 35 -9.07 -6.18 -8.81
N TYR A 36 -8.35 -6.48 -7.72
CA TYR A 36 -7.80 -5.46 -6.80
C TYR A 36 -6.28 -5.50 -6.66
N LYS A 37 -5.59 -6.35 -7.43
CA LYS A 37 -4.13 -6.51 -7.38
C LYS A 37 -3.58 -6.63 -8.79
N ALA A 38 -2.34 -6.20 -9.00
CA ALA A 38 -1.65 -6.36 -10.25
C ALA A 38 -0.13 -6.35 -10.04
N LYS A 39 0.61 -6.94 -10.97
CA LYS A 39 2.05 -6.70 -11.14
C LYS A 39 2.25 -5.63 -12.22
N LEU A 40 3.41 -4.98 -12.16
CA LEU A 40 3.82 -3.95 -13.09
C LEU A 40 4.97 -4.46 -13.95
N SER A 41 4.90 -4.26 -15.26
CA SER A 41 6.01 -4.58 -16.18
C SER A 41 7.20 -3.66 -15.94
N GLU A 42 8.42 -4.19 -16.16
CA GLU A 42 9.64 -3.38 -16.16
C GLU A 42 9.69 -2.37 -17.32
N ASP A 43 8.86 -2.56 -18.35
CA ASP A 43 8.74 -1.63 -19.49
C ASP A 43 8.41 -0.20 -19.06
N ILE A 44 7.74 -0.03 -17.91
CA ILE A 44 7.47 1.29 -17.30
C ILE A 44 8.77 2.06 -17.10
N PHE A 45 9.83 1.41 -16.60
CA PHE A 45 11.10 2.08 -16.35
C PHE A 45 11.76 2.53 -17.66
N ALA A 46 11.69 1.73 -18.72
CA ALA A 46 12.20 2.11 -20.02
C ALA A 46 11.43 3.31 -20.62
N ARG A 47 10.09 3.33 -20.49
CA ARG A 47 9.24 4.43 -20.94
C ARG A 47 9.50 5.72 -20.15
N LEU A 48 9.78 5.60 -18.85
CA LEU A 48 9.95 6.73 -17.94
C LEU A 48 11.42 7.16 -17.73
N GLN A 49 12.38 6.54 -18.40
CA GLN A 49 13.83 6.77 -18.20
C GLN A 49 14.28 8.24 -18.28
N ASN A 50 13.56 9.07 -19.04
CA ASN A 50 13.88 10.49 -19.23
C ASN A 50 13.01 11.42 -18.36
N LYS A 51 12.11 10.88 -17.53
CA LYS A 51 11.33 11.69 -16.59
C LYS A 51 12.15 11.97 -15.33
N PRO A 52 12.04 13.18 -14.76
CA PRO A 52 12.68 13.47 -13.48
C PRO A 52 12.02 12.65 -12.36
N ASP A 53 12.84 12.22 -11.40
CA ASP A 53 12.35 11.56 -10.20
C ASP A 53 11.46 12.49 -9.36
N GLY A 54 10.47 11.88 -8.71
CA GLY A 54 9.65 12.55 -7.70
C GLY A 54 10.41 12.82 -6.40
N LYS A 55 9.71 13.32 -5.38
CA LYS A 55 10.28 13.48 -4.03
C LYS A 55 10.24 12.14 -3.29
N LEU A 56 11.39 11.75 -2.72
CA LEU A 56 11.48 10.57 -1.85
C LEU A 56 11.35 10.98 -0.38
N VAL A 57 10.33 10.43 0.30
CA VAL A 57 10.09 10.65 1.72
C VAL A 57 10.28 9.34 2.48
N LEU A 58 11.26 9.30 3.38
CA LEU A 58 11.54 8.13 4.22
C LEU A 58 10.83 8.26 5.57
N VAL A 59 9.98 7.28 5.89
CA VAL A 59 9.37 7.16 7.23
C VAL A 59 10.19 6.20 8.07
N THR A 60 10.69 6.70 9.21
CA THR A 60 11.43 5.92 10.21
C THR A 60 10.76 6.03 11.57
N ALA A 61 11.24 5.25 12.54
CA ALA A 61 10.78 5.29 13.93
C ALA A 61 11.98 5.22 14.88
N ILE A 62 11.73 5.53 16.15
CA ILE A 62 12.65 5.24 17.25
C ILE A 62 12.84 3.73 17.42
N ASN A 63 13.74 3.33 18.33
CA ASN A 63 13.89 1.93 18.71
C ASN A 63 12.53 1.33 19.14
N PRO A 64 12.19 0.13 18.65
CA PRO A 64 10.89 -0.47 18.91
C PRO A 64 10.71 -0.81 20.39
N THR A 65 9.50 -0.62 20.89
CA THR A 65 9.09 -0.89 22.26
C THR A 65 7.84 -1.77 22.29
N PRO A 66 7.54 -2.45 23.42
CA PRO A 66 6.30 -3.23 23.55
C PRO A 66 5.01 -2.42 23.36
N ALA A 67 5.05 -1.09 23.45
CA ALA A 67 3.88 -0.24 23.24
C ALA A 67 3.47 -0.16 21.76
N GLY A 68 4.42 -0.35 20.83
CA GLY A 68 4.22 -0.21 19.40
C GLY A 68 4.25 1.24 18.92
N GLU A 69 5.01 1.50 17.86
CA GLU A 69 5.25 2.86 17.37
C GLU A 69 4.34 3.29 16.21
N GLY A 70 3.63 2.35 15.58
CA GLY A 70 2.68 2.66 14.50
C GLY A 70 3.32 3.14 13.19
N LYS A 71 4.61 2.83 12.95
CA LYS A 71 5.37 3.28 11.76
C LYS A 71 4.62 3.08 10.43
N THR A 72 4.10 1.88 10.19
CA THR A 72 3.40 1.55 8.95
C THR A 72 2.08 2.32 8.83
N THR A 73 1.34 2.45 9.94
CA THR A 73 0.11 3.27 10.00
C THR A 73 0.40 4.71 9.60
N THR A 74 1.50 5.29 10.10
CA THR A 74 1.94 6.64 9.73
C THR A 74 2.33 6.73 8.26
N SER A 75 3.04 5.73 7.71
CA SER A 75 3.38 5.70 6.27
C SER A 75 2.13 5.72 5.38
N VAL A 76 1.14 4.89 5.68
CA VAL A 76 -0.12 4.83 4.93
C VAL A 76 -0.90 6.14 5.09
N GLY A 77 -1.04 6.63 6.33
CA GLY A 77 -1.74 7.87 6.64
C GLY A 77 -1.12 9.10 5.98
N LEU A 78 0.22 9.15 5.89
CA LEU A 78 0.93 10.21 5.18
C LEU A 78 0.60 10.18 3.68
N GLY A 79 0.62 9.02 3.04
CA GLY A 79 0.22 8.89 1.63
C GLY A 79 -1.22 9.32 1.38
N GLN A 80 -2.15 8.91 2.26
CA GLN A 80 -3.55 9.36 2.22
C GLN A 80 -3.67 10.89 2.37
N ALA A 81 -2.91 11.49 3.28
CA ALA A 81 -2.92 12.93 3.51
C ALA A 81 -2.37 13.72 2.31
N MET A 82 -1.29 13.25 1.68
CA MET A 82 -0.75 13.84 0.45
C MET A 82 -1.81 13.90 -0.66
N ALA A 83 -2.53 12.79 -0.88
CA ALA A 83 -3.61 12.76 -1.86
C ALA A 83 -4.74 13.75 -1.51
N LYS A 84 -5.07 13.91 -0.21
CA LYS A 84 -6.10 14.88 0.24
C LYS A 84 -5.72 16.33 0.01
N ILE A 85 -4.43 16.67 0.00
CA ILE A 85 -3.95 18.02 -0.27
C ILE A 85 -3.66 18.28 -1.75
N GLY A 86 -3.97 17.32 -2.63
CA GLY A 86 -3.83 17.44 -4.08
C GLY A 86 -2.48 16.96 -4.63
N GLU A 87 -1.64 16.34 -3.82
CA GLU A 87 -0.34 15.81 -4.26
C GLU A 87 -0.48 14.39 -4.80
N LYS A 88 0.18 14.11 -5.93
CA LYS A 88 0.26 12.75 -6.51
C LYS A 88 1.31 11.93 -5.77
N ALA A 89 0.88 11.19 -4.73
CA ALA A 89 1.76 10.39 -3.89
C ALA A 89 1.44 8.88 -3.97
N ILE A 90 2.49 8.06 -3.89
CA ILE A 90 2.43 6.60 -3.80
C ILE A 90 3.24 6.18 -2.57
N ILE A 91 2.78 5.15 -1.87
CA ILE A 91 3.53 4.53 -0.78
C ILE A 91 4.16 3.23 -1.28
N ALA A 92 5.38 2.94 -0.81
CA ALA A 92 6.05 1.66 -1.03
C ALA A 92 6.24 0.97 0.33
N LEU A 93 5.73 -0.25 0.46
CA LEU A 93 5.79 -1.06 1.67
C LEU A 93 6.41 -2.43 1.37
N ARG A 94 6.80 -3.14 2.43
CA ARG A 94 7.28 -4.53 2.31
C ARG A 94 6.10 -5.49 2.44
N GLU A 95 6.13 -6.55 1.65
CA GLU A 95 5.24 -7.70 1.82
C GLU A 95 5.59 -8.41 3.15
N PRO A 96 4.60 -8.75 4.00
CA PRO A 96 4.85 -9.47 5.23
C PRO A 96 5.23 -10.94 4.97
N SER A 97 5.90 -11.57 5.93
CA SER A 97 6.13 -13.01 5.86
C SER A 97 4.84 -13.78 6.20
N LEU A 98 4.59 -14.85 5.45
CA LEU A 98 3.49 -15.78 5.69
C LEU A 98 3.58 -16.50 7.06
N GLY A 99 4.79 -16.87 7.50
CA GLY A 99 4.99 -17.71 8.69
C GLY A 99 4.35 -17.16 9.98
N PRO A 100 4.58 -15.89 10.34
CA PRO A 100 3.96 -15.25 11.51
C PRO A 100 2.43 -15.29 11.54
N VAL A 101 1.75 -15.31 10.39
CA VAL A 101 0.28 -15.34 10.30
C VAL A 101 -0.29 -16.59 11.00
N PHE A 102 0.41 -17.71 10.93
CA PHE A 102 0.02 -18.98 11.57
C PHE A 102 0.41 -19.09 13.05
N GLY A 103 1.15 -18.11 13.59
CA GLY A 103 1.61 -18.10 14.97
C GLY A 103 1.10 -16.89 15.75
N ILE A 104 1.81 -15.77 15.63
CA ILE A 104 1.47 -14.51 16.29
C ILE A 104 0.75 -13.64 15.27
N LYS A 105 -0.59 -13.64 15.37
CA LYS A 105 -1.59 -12.84 14.64
C LYS A 105 -1.03 -11.96 13.50
N GLY A 106 -1.33 -12.33 12.25
CA GLY A 106 -1.00 -11.56 11.06
C GLY A 106 -1.55 -10.14 11.14
N GLY A 107 -0.66 -9.16 11.25
CA GLY A 107 -1.02 -7.77 11.52
C GLY A 107 -0.79 -6.88 10.30
N ALA A 108 -1.90 -6.46 9.71
CA ALA A 108 -2.13 -5.41 8.72
C ALA A 108 -0.92 -4.62 8.17
N ALA A 109 -0.93 -4.38 6.86
CA ALA A 109 -0.17 -3.32 6.21
C ALA A 109 -0.71 -1.92 6.62
N GLY A 110 -0.52 -1.55 7.90
CA GLY A 110 -1.08 -0.34 8.53
C GLY A 110 -1.94 -0.67 9.75
N GLY A 111 -2.91 0.19 10.07
CA GLY A 111 -3.85 -0.01 11.18
C GLY A 111 -4.94 1.08 11.23
N GLY A 112 -6.07 0.77 11.84
CA GLY A 112 -7.27 1.62 11.85
C GLY A 112 -7.74 1.95 10.44
N TYR A 113 -7.96 3.24 10.15
CA TYR A 113 -8.37 3.72 8.82
C TYR A 113 -7.20 3.97 7.85
N SER A 114 -5.96 3.70 8.28
CA SER A 114 -4.76 3.85 7.47
C SER A 114 -4.16 2.46 7.22
N GLN A 115 -4.77 1.74 6.29
CA GLN A 115 -4.42 0.38 5.89
C GLN A 115 -4.24 0.26 4.38
N VAL A 116 -3.43 -0.71 3.93
CA VAL A 116 -3.45 -1.23 2.56
C VAL A 116 -4.34 -2.47 2.49
N VAL A 117 -5.15 -2.55 1.45
CA VAL A 117 -6.13 -3.63 1.21
C VAL A 117 -5.95 -4.17 -0.22
N PRO A 118 -6.29 -5.45 -0.50
CA PRO A 118 -6.96 -6.44 0.36
C PRO A 118 -6.02 -7.07 1.40
N MET A 119 -6.40 -7.00 2.68
CA MET A 119 -5.54 -7.41 3.80
C MET A 119 -5.29 -8.92 3.86
N GLU A 120 -6.29 -9.73 3.50
CA GLU A 120 -6.20 -11.19 3.53
C GLU A 120 -5.16 -11.69 2.51
N ASP A 121 -5.23 -11.19 1.26
CA ASP A 121 -4.30 -11.55 0.20
C ASP A 121 -2.87 -11.02 0.44
N ILE A 122 -2.70 -9.89 1.14
CA ILE A 122 -1.35 -9.37 1.44
C ILE A 122 -0.63 -10.25 2.47
N ASN A 123 -1.39 -10.93 3.33
CA ASN A 123 -0.82 -11.78 4.38
C ASN A 123 -0.59 -13.22 3.90
N LEU A 124 -1.01 -13.60 2.69
CA LEU A 124 -1.01 -14.98 2.18
C LEU A 124 -0.37 -15.10 0.79
#